data_AF-A0A9X8D3B6-F1
#
_entry.id   AF-A0A9X8D3B6-F1
#
_cell.length_a   1.000
_cell.length_b   1.000
_cell.length_c   1.000
_cell.angle_alpha   90.00
_cell.angle_beta   90.00
_cell.angle_gamma   90.00
#
_symmetry.space_group_name_H-M   'P 1'
#
loop_
_entity.id
_entity.type
_entity.pdbx_description
1 polymer ?
#
loop_
_entity_poly.entity_id
_entity_poly.type
_entity_poly.pdbx_seq_one_letter_code
_entity_poly.pdbx_strand_id
1 'polypeptide(L)'
;MLPWVVLGVATSKRTQGLLAAARETGAAVRLVEWREWLADAHALEDRLQQPCRFKIEPPGDDARVHMTLVNIGCKRLGRAPCVPIERGELAHADAWFEGFSVAMHRLGHMLAAMPHVQAVNAPAEILAMTDKLDCQQQLQSRSVPTAPLLGLVRDYEHLVALMNQGDLDRVFLKARYGSSASGVIAFRRNRRGQQQAATTAQLHEDGRLFNVKRMSCYTRHDEVRRVVDLVCAQGAYAEAWLPKPRHGAGHFDLRAVTFGGRVAHRVARLGQRPMTNLHLDSERVDPDRVLAPEDQTALAATAERAASVFPHSNVIGFDLVVRQGQARVLEANAFGDLLPGWLWQGKDTYATAFGDGAMR
;
A
#
# COMPACT_ATOMS: atom_id res chain seq x y z
N MET A 1 7.48 -4.81 29.21
CA MET A 1 7.12 -4.76 27.77
C MET A 1 7.92 -5.85 27.06
N LEU A 2 7.29 -6.66 26.19
CA LEU A 2 8.04 -7.66 25.41
C LEU A 2 9.07 -6.97 24.51
N PRO A 3 10.27 -7.53 24.32
CA PRO A 3 11.21 -7.02 23.34
C PRO A 3 10.63 -7.18 21.93
N TRP A 4 11.10 -6.34 21.02
CA TRP A 4 10.72 -6.36 19.62
C TRP A 4 11.82 -6.96 18.77
N VAL A 5 11.44 -7.80 17.83
CA VAL A 5 12.27 -8.22 16.70
C VAL A 5 11.65 -7.62 15.45
N VAL A 6 12.46 -6.96 14.63
CA VAL A 6 12.00 -6.30 13.40
C VAL A 6 12.72 -6.92 12.23
N LEU A 7 11.97 -7.47 11.27
CA LEU A 7 12.51 -7.81 9.95
C LEU A 7 12.34 -6.59 9.06
N GLY A 8 13.44 -5.93 8.68
CA GLY A 8 13.38 -4.66 7.96
C GLY A 8 14.62 -4.40 7.11
N VAL A 9 14.64 -3.25 6.45
CA VAL A 9 15.82 -2.73 5.73
C VAL A 9 16.40 -1.61 6.59
N ALA A 10 17.63 -1.69 7.10
CA ALA A 10 18.15 -0.71 8.04
C ALA A 10 18.12 0.72 7.49
N THR A 11 18.47 0.91 6.21
CA THR A 11 18.53 2.24 5.59
C THR A 11 17.16 2.81 5.23
N SER A 12 16.08 2.04 5.35
CA SER A 12 14.73 2.52 5.05
C SER A 12 14.27 3.58 6.03
N LYS A 13 13.47 4.53 5.55
CA LYS A 13 12.87 5.57 6.42
C LYS A 13 11.99 4.96 7.51
N ARG A 14 11.33 3.84 7.20
CA ARG A 14 10.43 3.16 8.12
C ARG A 14 11.17 2.50 9.27
N THR A 15 12.23 1.75 8.97
CA THR A 15 13.07 1.14 10.01
C THR A 15 13.76 2.20 10.85
N GLN A 16 14.30 3.26 10.23
CA GLN A 16 14.95 4.34 10.98
C GLN A 16 13.98 5.09 11.90
N GLY A 17 12.76 5.38 11.44
CA GLY A 17 11.71 5.97 12.28
C GLY A 17 11.31 5.07 13.44
N LEU A 18 11.17 3.77 13.19
CA LEU A 18 10.87 2.78 14.23
C LEU A 18 11.98 2.70 15.29
N LEU A 19 13.25 2.66 14.88
CA LEU A 19 14.40 2.64 15.79
C LEU A 19 14.57 3.96 16.56
N ALA A 20 14.20 5.10 15.96
CA ALA A 20 14.15 6.38 16.66
C ALA A 20 13.10 6.37 17.76
N ALA A 21 11.86 6.00 17.44
CA ALA A 21 10.78 5.89 18.43
C ALA A 21 11.10 4.87 19.53
N ALA A 22 11.84 3.80 19.22
CA ALA A 22 12.27 2.83 20.22
C ALA A 22 13.21 3.44 21.26
N ARG A 23 14.14 4.30 20.82
CA ARG A 23 15.04 5.05 21.73
C ARG A 23 14.27 6.04 22.60
N GLU A 24 13.26 6.70 22.05
CA GLU A 24 12.43 7.67 22.77
C GLU A 24 11.50 7.01 23.81
N THR A 25 10.94 5.85 23.46
CA THR A 25 10.00 5.10 24.32
C THR A 25 10.67 4.12 25.27
N GLY A 26 11.97 3.87 25.11
CA GLY A 26 12.72 2.84 25.86
C GLY A 26 12.41 1.41 25.41
N ALA A 27 11.75 1.21 24.27
CA ALA A 27 11.45 -0.11 23.74
C ALA A 27 12.73 -0.82 23.27
N ALA A 28 12.93 -2.06 23.71
CA ALA A 28 14.05 -2.89 23.25
C ALA A 28 13.74 -3.45 21.85
N VAL A 29 14.46 -3.01 20.82
CA VAL A 29 14.30 -3.46 19.43
C VAL A 29 15.57 -4.15 18.93
N ARG A 30 15.41 -5.32 18.30
CA ARG A 30 16.45 -6.03 17.56
C ARG A 30 16.06 -6.05 16.08
N LEU A 31 16.89 -5.44 15.23
CA LEU A 31 16.71 -5.50 13.78
C LEU A 31 17.35 -6.78 13.21
N VAL A 32 16.65 -7.44 12.30
CA VAL A 32 17.14 -8.47 11.39
C VAL A 32 16.95 -7.94 9.98
N GLU A 33 18.00 -7.95 9.17
CA GLU A 33 17.94 -7.43 7.82
C GLU A 33 17.26 -8.42 6.87
N TRP A 34 16.43 -7.92 5.96
CA TRP A 34 15.85 -8.74 4.89
C TRP A 34 16.91 -9.50 4.08
N ARG A 35 18.06 -8.88 3.83
CA ARG A 35 19.17 -9.53 3.11
C ARG A 35 19.71 -10.75 3.85
N GLU A 36 19.88 -10.63 5.15
CA GLU A 36 20.42 -11.70 6.00
C GLU A 36 19.45 -12.87 6.05
N TRP A 37 18.17 -12.59 6.29
CA TRP A 37 17.15 -13.64 6.40
C TRP A 37 16.84 -14.35 5.06
N LEU A 38 16.88 -13.62 3.95
CA LEU A 38 16.73 -14.25 2.63
C LEU A 38 17.93 -15.14 2.27
N ALA A 39 19.13 -14.84 2.79
CA ALA A 39 20.31 -15.67 2.60
C ALA A 39 20.34 -16.88 3.54
N ASP A 40 19.92 -16.71 4.80
CA ASP A 40 19.89 -17.76 5.81
C ASP A 40 18.66 -17.62 6.73
N ALA A 41 17.88 -18.71 6.87
CA ALA A 41 16.69 -18.74 7.73
C ALA A 41 17.04 -18.44 9.19
N HIS A 42 18.15 -19.01 9.65
CA HIS A 42 18.50 -19.07 11.07
C HIS A 42 18.76 -17.68 11.64
N ALA A 43 19.16 -16.72 10.80
CA ALA A 43 19.34 -15.32 11.16
C ALA A 43 18.11 -14.72 11.86
N LEU A 44 16.90 -15.14 11.47
CA LEU A 44 15.66 -14.73 12.12
C LEU A 44 15.23 -15.70 13.23
N GLU A 45 15.31 -17.01 12.97
CA GLU A 45 14.85 -18.05 13.92
C GLU A 45 15.55 -17.93 15.28
N ASP A 46 16.87 -17.69 15.30
CA ASP A 46 17.65 -17.51 16.52
C ASP A 46 17.19 -16.31 17.35
N ARG A 47 16.68 -15.27 16.67
CA ARG A 47 16.20 -14.04 17.32
C ARG A 47 14.78 -14.15 17.85
N LEU A 48 14.02 -15.14 17.39
CA LEU A 48 12.64 -15.40 17.78
C LEU A 48 12.50 -16.49 18.86
N GLN A 49 13.59 -17.03 19.39
CA GLN A 49 13.58 -18.09 20.41
C GLN A 49 12.95 -17.67 21.76
N GLN A 50 12.88 -16.37 22.04
CA GLN A 50 12.35 -15.83 23.30
C GLN A 50 11.03 -15.09 23.03
N PRO A 51 10.12 -15.01 24.04
CA PRO A 51 8.88 -14.24 23.90
C PRO A 51 9.15 -12.82 23.42
N CYS A 52 8.54 -12.44 22.31
CA CYS A 52 8.77 -11.14 21.68
C CYS A 52 7.58 -10.69 20.83
N ARG A 53 7.56 -9.41 20.47
CA ARG A 53 6.74 -8.91 19.38
C ARG A 53 7.57 -8.91 18.10
N PHE A 54 7.05 -9.51 17.03
CA PHE A 54 7.76 -9.59 15.76
C PHE A 54 7.08 -8.71 14.70
N LYS A 55 7.80 -7.71 14.21
CA LYS A 55 7.27 -6.77 13.21
C LYS A 55 8.00 -6.92 11.88
N ILE A 56 7.23 -6.94 10.79
CA ILE A 56 7.75 -6.99 9.43
C ILE A 56 7.61 -5.58 8.84
N GLU A 57 8.69 -5.01 8.36
CA GLU A 57 8.73 -3.79 7.55
C GLU A 57 8.95 -4.14 6.07
N PRO A 58 8.52 -3.29 5.12
CA PRO A 58 8.53 -3.64 3.70
C PRO A 58 9.97 -3.82 3.17
N PRO A 59 10.21 -4.78 2.27
CA PRO A 59 11.53 -5.05 1.70
C PRO A 59 11.98 -4.04 0.63
N GLY A 60 11.06 -3.19 0.15
CA GLY A 60 11.19 -2.46 -1.12
C GLY A 60 12.25 -1.35 -1.18
N ASP A 61 12.80 -0.92 -0.05
CA ASP A 61 13.85 0.11 -0.01
C ASP A 61 15.26 -0.43 -0.33
N ASP A 62 15.38 -1.73 -0.61
CA ASP A 62 16.63 -2.40 -0.94
C ASP A 62 16.58 -3.11 -2.30
N ALA A 63 17.34 -2.59 -3.28
CA ALA A 63 17.35 -3.12 -4.64
C ALA A 63 17.82 -4.58 -4.73
N ARG A 64 18.72 -5.03 -3.84
CA ARG A 64 19.19 -6.42 -3.85
C ARG A 64 18.12 -7.34 -3.29
N VAL A 65 17.45 -6.94 -2.21
CA VAL A 65 16.30 -7.69 -1.66
C VAL A 65 15.19 -7.77 -2.72
N HIS A 66 14.88 -6.66 -3.38
CA HIS A 66 13.91 -6.62 -4.46
C HIS A 66 14.25 -7.63 -5.57
N MET A 67 15.48 -7.61 -6.09
CA MET A 67 15.90 -8.56 -7.13
C MET A 67 15.94 -10.01 -6.64
N THR A 68 16.31 -10.27 -5.38
CA THR A 68 16.24 -11.62 -4.80
C THR A 68 14.80 -12.13 -4.81
N LEU A 69 13.83 -11.32 -4.37
CA LEU A 69 12.42 -11.68 -4.42
C LEU A 69 11.94 -11.90 -5.86
N VAL A 70 12.27 -10.99 -6.79
CA VAL A 70 11.97 -11.18 -8.22
C VAL A 70 12.51 -12.51 -8.72
N ASN A 71 13.77 -12.85 -8.44
CA ASN A 71 14.36 -14.11 -8.90
C ASN A 71 13.71 -15.36 -8.28
N ILE A 72 13.34 -15.31 -7.00
CA ILE A 72 12.56 -16.38 -6.34
C ILE A 72 11.23 -16.56 -7.07
N GLY A 73 10.54 -15.47 -7.41
CA GLY A 73 9.29 -15.52 -8.16
C GLY A 73 9.46 -15.95 -9.61
N CYS A 74 10.49 -15.48 -10.31
CA CYS A 74 10.81 -15.93 -11.68
C CYS A 74 11.00 -17.47 -11.65
N LYS A 75 11.73 -18.02 -10.67
CA LYS A 75 11.86 -19.48 -10.46
C LYS A 75 10.52 -20.17 -10.21
N ARG A 76 9.69 -19.64 -9.32
CA ARG A 76 8.36 -20.19 -8.99
C ARG A 76 7.41 -20.20 -10.20
N LEU A 77 7.53 -19.21 -11.07
CA LEU A 77 6.77 -19.07 -12.31
C LEU A 77 7.37 -19.84 -13.49
N GLY A 78 8.48 -20.58 -13.30
CA GLY A 78 9.15 -21.33 -14.36
C GLY A 78 9.85 -20.44 -15.41
N ARG A 79 10.24 -19.21 -15.03
CA ARG A 79 10.90 -18.23 -15.89
C ARG A 79 12.41 -18.20 -15.62
N ALA A 80 13.18 -17.81 -16.63
CA ALA A 80 14.60 -17.53 -16.46
C ALA A 80 14.82 -16.39 -15.45
N PRO A 81 15.98 -16.34 -14.76
CA PRO A 81 16.34 -15.21 -13.91
C PRO A 81 16.21 -13.89 -14.67
N CYS A 82 15.69 -12.90 -13.98
CA CYS A 82 15.29 -11.63 -14.58
C CYS A 82 16.49 -10.67 -14.56
N VAL A 83 16.67 -9.87 -15.62
CA VAL A 83 17.75 -8.87 -15.66
C VAL A 83 17.55 -7.84 -14.54
N PRO A 84 18.62 -7.20 -14.04
CA PRO A 84 18.49 -6.18 -13.00
C PRO A 84 17.53 -5.07 -13.42
N ILE A 85 16.52 -4.84 -12.58
CA ILE A 85 15.53 -3.78 -12.75
C ILE A 85 16.14 -2.46 -12.31
N GLU A 86 15.97 -1.43 -13.13
CA GLU A 86 16.47 -0.09 -12.80
C GLU A 86 15.64 0.58 -11.70
N ARG A 87 16.24 1.54 -11.00
CA ARG A 87 15.57 2.22 -9.90
C ARG A 87 14.31 2.94 -10.39
N GLY A 88 13.15 2.50 -9.90
CA GLY A 88 11.85 3.08 -10.24
C GLY A 88 11.22 2.48 -11.49
N GLU A 89 11.89 1.59 -12.20
CA GLU A 89 11.30 0.86 -13.32
C GLU A 89 10.12 0.00 -12.83
N LEU A 90 9.02 0.03 -13.57
CA LEU A 90 7.85 -0.79 -13.32
C LEU A 90 7.95 -2.07 -14.17
N ALA A 91 8.63 -3.08 -13.62
CA ALA A 91 8.86 -4.37 -14.27
C ALA A 91 8.72 -5.54 -13.30
N HIS A 92 8.36 -6.70 -13.83
CA HIS A 92 8.32 -7.99 -13.13
C HIS A 92 7.52 -7.96 -11.80
N ALA A 93 6.43 -7.18 -11.76
CA ALA A 93 5.65 -7.02 -10.53
C ALA A 93 5.01 -8.33 -10.05
N ASP A 94 4.60 -9.20 -10.98
CA ASP A 94 4.06 -10.52 -10.69
C ASP A 94 5.12 -11.46 -10.09
N ALA A 95 6.33 -11.50 -10.67
CA ALA A 95 7.44 -12.25 -10.14
C ALA A 95 7.87 -11.71 -8.76
N TRP A 96 7.93 -10.40 -8.57
CA TRP A 96 8.20 -9.83 -7.24
C TRP A 96 7.17 -10.31 -6.22
N PHE A 97 5.87 -10.27 -6.56
CA PHE A 97 4.80 -10.69 -5.66
C PHE A 97 4.85 -12.20 -5.36
N GLU A 98 5.15 -13.04 -6.34
CA GLU A 98 5.33 -14.48 -6.11
C GLU A 98 6.53 -14.78 -5.18
N GLY A 99 7.64 -14.04 -5.35
CA GLY A 99 8.78 -14.14 -4.45
C GLY A 99 8.45 -13.67 -3.03
N PHE A 100 7.73 -12.55 -2.91
CA PHE A 100 7.24 -12.06 -1.63
C PHE A 100 6.25 -13.03 -0.98
N SER A 101 5.40 -13.69 -1.77
CA SER A 101 4.48 -14.75 -1.32
C SER A 101 5.24 -15.93 -0.72
N VAL A 102 6.30 -16.41 -1.38
CA VAL A 102 7.19 -17.45 -0.85
C VAL A 102 7.77 -17.04 0.50
N ALA A 103 8.26 -15.81 0.62
CA ALA A 103 8.79 -15.28 1.87
C ALA A 103 7.72 -15.22 2.98
N MET A 104 6.53 -14.70 2.68
CA MET A 104 5.42 -14.62 3.66
C MET A 104 4.95 -16.01 4.12
N HIS A 105 4.86 -16.99 3.21
CA HIS A 105 4.52 -18.36 3.58
C HIS A 105 5.59 -19.00 4.46
N ARG A 106 6.88 -18.79 4.15
CA ARG A 106 7.99 -19.26 5.00
C ARG A 106 7.90 -18.67 6.42
N LEU A 107 7.67 -17.36 6.54
CA LEU A 107 7.45 -16.72 7.84
C LEU A 107 6.23 -17.28 8.55
N GLY A 108 5.12 -17.49 7.84
CA GLY A 108 3.91 -18.07 8.42
C GLY A 108 4.16 -19.47 9.00
N HIS A 109 4.84 -20.34 8.26
CA HIS A 109 5.20 -21.68 8.74
C HIS A 109 6.13 -21.65 9.95
N MET A 110 7.15 -20.79 9.93
CA MET A 110 8.07 -20.62 11.07
C MET A 110 7.34 -20.13 12.32
N LEU A 111 6.48 -19.10 12.18
CA LEU A 111 5.74 -18.52 13.30
C LEU A 111 4.67 -19.47 13.86
N ALA A 112 4.11 -20.37 13.06
CA ALA A 112 3.17 -21.39 13.54
C ALA A 112 3.79 -22.32 14.59
N ALA A 113 5.12 -22.52 14.55
CA ALA A 113 5.86 -23.30 15.54
C ALA A 113 6.30 -22.46 16.76
N MET A 114 6.01 -21.16 16.80
CA MET A 114 6.52 -20.20 17.80
C MET A 114 5.38 -19.39 18.44
N PRO A 115 4.48 -20.02 19.24
CA PRO A 115 3.31 -19.34 19.82
C PRO A 115 3.66 -18.23 20.81
N HIS A 116 4.89 -18.18 21.32
CA HIS A 116 5.41 -17.11 22.17
C HIS A 116 5.78 -15.83 21.40
N VAL A 117 5.76 -15.86 20.06
CA VAL A 117 6.04 -14.71 19.19
C VAL A 117 4.72 -14.05 18.77
N GLN A 118 4.56 -12.78 19.12
CA GLN A 118 3.40 -11.98 18.77
C GLN A 118 3.66 -11.19 17.47
N ALA A 119 3.18 -11.68 16.35
CA ALA A 119 3.38 -11.04 15.04
C ALA A 119 2.59 -9.72 14.88
N VAL A 120 3.22 -8.73 14.24
CA VAL A 120 2.69 -7.39 13.94
C VAL A 120 3.11 -7.02 12.52
N ASN A 121 2.43 -7.46 11.48
CA ASN A 121 1.18 -8.21 11.43
C ASN A 121 1.40 -9.69 11.03
N ALA A 122 0.34 -10.49 11.01
CA ALA A 122 0.41 -11.85 10.49
C ALA A 122 0.86 -11.89 9.01
N PRO A 123 1.83 -12.73 8.61
CA PRO A 123 2.34 -12.78 7.23
C PRO A 123 1.28 -13.02 6.16
N ALA A 124 0.27 -13.85 6.44
CA ALA A 124 -0.82 -14.13 5.50
C ALA A 124 -1.68 -12.88 5.21
N GLU A 125 -1.95 -12.07 6.22
CA GLU A 125 -2.74 -10.84 6.04
C GLU A 125 -1.90 -9.70 5.46
N ILE A 126 -0.58 -9.66 5.73
CA ILE A 126 0.35 -8.80 5.00
C ILE A 126 0.30 -9.11 3.51
N LEU A 127 0.33 -10.40 3.16
CA LEU A 127 0.26 -10.82 1.76
C LEU A 127 -1.07 -10.42 1.11
N ALA A 128 -2.20 -10.68 1.79
CA ALA A 128 -3.53 -10.29 1.33
C ALA A 128 -3.66 -8.78 1.07
N MET A 129 -3.14 -7.94 1.97
CA MET A 129 -3.14 -6.48 1.79
C MET A 129 -2.16 -5.99 0.73
N THR A 130 -1.11 -6.76 0.41
CA THR A 130 -0.13 -6.41 -0.63
C THR A 130 -0.71 -6.62 -2.04
N ASP A 131 -1.63 -7.58 -2.21
CA ASP A 131 -2.42 -7.71 -3.42
C ASP A 131 -3.63 -6.77 -3.37
N LYS A 132 -3.55 -5.64 -4.08
CA LYS A 132 -4.60 -4.63 -4.02
C LYS A 132 -5.96 -5.11 -4.51
N LEU A 133 -6.01 -6.00 -5.51
CA LEU A 133 -7.29 -6.47 -6.02
C LEU A 133 -7.92 -7.45 -5.03
N ASP A 134 -7.14 -8.42 -4.55
CA ASP A 134 -7.61 -9.38 -3.55
C ASP A 134 -8.03 -8.69 -2.25
N CYS A 135 -7.22 -7.74 -1.76
CA CYS A 135 -7.57 -6.92 -0.60
C CYS A 135 -8.93 -6.22 -0.78
N GLN A 136 -9.17 -5.59 -1.93
CA GLN A 136 -10.43 -4.90 -2.21
C GLN A 136 -11.62 -5.87 -2.28
N GLN A 137 -11.43 -7.05 -2.86
CA GLN A 137 -12.43 -8.11 -2.91
C GLN A 137 -12.76 -8.66 -1.51
N GLN A 138 -11.75 -8.87 -0.66
CA GLN A 138 -11.96 -9.29 0.72
C GLN A 138 -12.76 -8.25 1.51
N LEU A 139 -12.41 -6.96 1.38
CA LEU A 139 -13.16 -5.86 1.98
C LEU A 139 -14.64 -5.86 1.53
N GLN A 140 -14.90 -5.98 0.22
CA GLN A 140 -16.26 -6.04 -0.32
C GLN A 140 -17.03 -7.27 0.18
N SER A 141 -16.40 -8.45 0.23
CA SER A 141 -17.03 -9.68 0.72
C SER A 141 -17.51 -9.59 2.16
N ARG A 142 -16.90 -8.70 2.96
CA ARG A 142 -17.27 -8.41 4.35
C ARG A 142 -18.06 -7.11 4.51
N SER A 143 -18.66 -6.61 3.43
CA SER A 143 -19.50 -5.41 3.43
C SER A 143 -18.78 -4.15 3.94
N VAL A 144 -17.47 -4.07 3.75
CA VAL A 144 -16.73 -2.81 3.89
C VAL A 144 -16.88 -2.02 2.59
N PRO A 145 -17.37 -0.77 2.63
CA PRO A 145 -17.52 0.02 1.42
C PRO A 145 -16.17 0.34 0.77
N THR A 146 -16.07 0.09 -0.54
CA THR A 146 -14.90 0.41 -1.36
C THR A 146 -15.32 1.13 -2.65
N ALA A 147 -14.35 1.51 -3.49
CA ALA A 147 -14.66 1.93 -4.85
C ALA A 147 -15.23 0.73 -5.65
N PRO A 148 -16.27 0.92 -6.49
CA PRO A 148 -16.75 -0.13 -7.37
C PRO A 148 -15.61 -0.71 -8.22
N LEU A 149 -15.43 -2.03 -8.17
CA LEU A 149 -14.39 -2.73 -8.92
C LEU A 149 -14.89 -3.08 -10.32
N LEU A 150 -14.05 -2.83 -11.32
CA LEU A 150 -14.28 -3.30 -12.70
C LEU A 150 -13.56 -4.64 -12.96
N GLY A 151 -12.66 -5.04 -12.05
CA GLY A 151 -11.88 -6.28 -12.17
C GLY A 151 -10.57 -6.08 -12.91
N LEU A 152 -9.96 -7.20 -13.32
CA LEU A 152 -8.68 -7.24 -14.02
C LEU A 152 -8.77 -6.58 -15.40
N VAL A 153 -7.71 -5.87 -15.78
CA VAL A 153 -7.59 -5.20 -17.07
C VAL A 153 -6.41 -5.82 -17.82
N ARG A 154 -6.65 -6.18 -19.09
CA ARG A 154 -5.68 -6.90 -19.92
C ARG A 154 -4.85 -5.94 -20.76
N ASP A 155 -5.51 -4.92 -21.29
CA ASP A 155 -4.98 -3.91 -22.20
C ASP A 155 -5.95 -2.73 -22.25
N TYR A 156 -5.60 -1.71 -23.03
CA TYR A 156 -6.41 -0.52 -23.27
C TYR A 156 -7.80 -0.81 -23.81
N GLU A 157 -7.94 -1.73 -24.78
CA GLU A 157 -9.25 -2.04 -25.37
C GLU A 157 -10.16 -2.71 -24.34
N HIS A 158 -9.60 -3.60 -23.51
CA HIS A 158 -10.33 -4.21 -22.41
C HIS A 158 -10.78 -3.16 -21.38
N LEU A 159 -9.93 -2.17 -21.05
CA LEU A 159 -10.31 -1.06 -20.17
C LEU A 159 -11.50 -0.29 -20.72
N VAL A 160 -11.45 0.08 -22.00
CA VAL A 160 -12.52 0.80 -22.70
C VAL A 160 -13.82 0.00 -22.71
N ALA A 161 -13.74 -1.32 -22.93
CA ALA A 161 -14.89 -2.22 -22.89
C ALA A 161 -15.53 -2.29 -21.50
N LEU A 162 -14.73 -2.44 -20.44
CA LEU A 162 -15.22 -2.45 -19.04
C LEU A 162 -15.89 -1.11 -18.68
N MET A 163 -15.30 0.00 -19.11
CA MET A 163 -15.88 1.34 -18.90
C MET A 163 -17.21 1.51 -19.65
N ASN A 164 -17.35 0.97 -20.86
CA ASN A 164 -18.62 0.97 -21.59
C ASN A 164 -19.69 0.14 -20.87
N GLN A 165 -19.34 -1.05 -20.39
CA GLN A 165 -20.26 -1.94 -19.66
C GLN A 165 -20.75 -1.31 -18.35
N GLY A 166 -19.89 -0.55 -17.67
CA GLY A 166 -20.23 0.14 -16.42
C GLY A 166 -20.83 1.53 -16.58
N ASP A 167 -21.03 2.04 -17.80
CA ASP A 167 -21.38 3.44 -18.09
C ASP A 167 -20.49 4.46 -17.35
N LEU A 168 -19.17 4.22 -17.41
CA LEU A 168 -18.16 5.03 -16.74
C LEU A 168 -17.33 5.83 -17.75
N ASP A 169 -17.11 7.10 -17.42
CA ASP A 169 -16.20 7.99 -18.14
C ASP A 169 -14.87 8.20 -17.41
N ARG A 170 -14.75 7.73 -16.17
CA ARG A 170 -13.58 7.94 -15.30
C ARG A 170 -13.30 6.74 -14.40
N VAL A 171 -12.05 6.29 -14.39
CA VAL A 171 -11.58 5.14 -13.59
C VAL A 171 -10.17 5.37 -13.08
N PHE A 172 -9.80 4.68 -12.01
CA PHE A 172 -8.41 4.47 -11.65
C PHE A 172 -8.00 3.07 -12.11
N LEU A 173 -6.95 2.99 -12.92
CA LEU A 173 -6.25 1.75 -13.24
C LEU A 173 -5.04 1.64 -12.31
N LYS A 174 -4.90 0.52 -11.60
CA LYS A 174 -3.86 0.34 -10.59
C LYS A 174 -3.07 -0.94 -10.88
N ALA A 175 -1.74 -0.83 -10.90
CA ALA A 175 -0.87 -1.99 -10.80
C ALA A 175 -1.17 -2.75 -9.50
N ARG A 176 -1.40 -4.06 -9.65
CA ARG A 176 -1.94 -4.94 -8.60
C ARG A 176 -1.04 -5.02 -7.37
N TYR A 177 0.28 -5.07 -7.60
CA TYR A 177 1.29 -5.29 -6.55
C TYR A 177 2.19 -4.07 -6.28
N GLY A 178 1.89 -2.91 -6.87
CA GLY A 178 2.71 -1.70 -6.72
C GLY A 178 2.51 -1.00 -5.37
N SER A 179 3.45 -0.14 -4.97
CA SER A 179 3.32 0.75 -3.80
C SER A 179 3.58 2.22 -4.18
N SER A 180 3.27 3.17 -3.30
CA SER A 180 3.58 4.60 -3.49
C SER A 180 3.04 5.20 -4.81
N ALA A 181 1.81 4.84 -5.18
CA ALA A 181 1.18 5.15 -6.47
C ALA A 181 1.97 4.71 -7.71
N SER A 182 2.95 3.80 -7.58
CA SER A 182 3.62 3.21 -8.74
C SER A 182 2.62 2.44 -9.59
N GLY A 183 2.56 2.76 -10.89
CA GLY A 183 1.63 2.14 -11.83
C GLY A 183 0.16 2.47 -11.59
N VAL A 184 -0.16 3.66 -11.08
CA VAL A 184 -1.54 4.15 -10.97
C VAL A 184 -1.83 5.18 -12.06
N ILE A 185 -2.90 4.95 -12.83
CA ILE A 185 -3.38 5.84 -13.88
C ILE A 185 -4.78 6.33 -13.52
N ALA A 186 -4.95 7.63 -13.37
CA ALA A 186 -6.24 8.29 -13.38
C ALA A 186 -6.68 8.49 -14.83
N PHE A 187 -7.53 7.59 -15.32
CA PHE A 187 -8.00 7.58 -16.70
C PHE A 187 -9.36 8.26 -16.80
N ARG A 188 -9.52 9.13 -17.80
CA ARG A 188 -10.81 9.73 -18.16
C ARG A 188 -10.96 9.84 -19.66
N ARG A 189 -12.20 9.76 -20.11
CA ARG A 189 -12.59 10.04 -21.50
C ARG A 189 -13.87 10.87 -21.54
N ASN A 190 -14.22 11.37 -22.72
CA ASN A 190 -15.52 11.97 -22.97
C ASN A 190 -16.17 11.35 -24.22
N ARG A 191 -17.45 11.68 -24.43
CA ARG A 191 -18.24 11.20 -25.57
C ARG A 191 -17.73 11.64 -26.94
N ARG A 192 -16.84 12.64 -27.00
CA ARG A 192 -16.20 13.11 -28.25
C ARG A 192 -14.92 12.32 -28.59
N GLY A 193 -14.60 11.28 -27.82
CA GLY A 193 -13.40 10.46 -28.00
C GLY A 193 -12.12 11.09 -27.44
N GLN A 194 -12.20 12.24 -26.78
CA GLN A 194 -11.04 12.81 -26.09
C GLN A 194 -10.76 12.02 -24.83
N GLN A 195 -9.49 11.78 -24.56
CA GLN A 195 -9.06 10.98 -23.41
C GLN A 195 -7.83 11.59 -22.73
N GLN A 196 -7.63 11.19 -21.49
CA GLN A 196 -6.49 11.58 -20.69
C GLN A 196 -6.13 10.48 -19.71
N ALA A 197 -4.83 10.19 -19.63
CA ALA A 197 -4.23 9.35 -18.60
C ALA A 197 -3.24 10.18 -17.78
N ALA A 198 -3.58 10.44 -16.51
CA ALA A 198 -2.67 11.09 -15.57
C ALA A 198 -2.03 10.03 -14.65
N THR A 199 -0.70 9.95 -14.62
CA THR A 199 0.03 8.86 -13.97
C THR A 199 1.35 9.34 -13.38
N THR A 200 1.90 8.61 -12.41
CA THR A 200 3.28 8.78 -11.92
C THR A 200 4.29 7.86 -12.64
N ALA A 201 3.79 6.91 -13.45
CA ALA A 201 4.59 6.05 -14.30
C ALA A 201 4.84 6.76 -15.64
N GLN A 202 6.03 7.32 -15.80
CA GLN A 202 6.45 8.02 -17.01
C GLN A 202 6.96 7.02 -18.07
N LEU A 203 6.46 7.17 -19.29
CA LEU A 203 6.97 6.48 -20.48
C LEU A 203 8.34 7.04 -20.88
N HIS A 204 9.32 6.16 -21.00
CA HIS A 204 10.66 6.45 -21.53
C HIS A 204 10.75 6.12 -23.03
N GLU A 205 11.76 6.68 -23.71
CA GLU A 205 11.96 6.51 -25.17
C GLU A 205 12.16 5.04 -25.58
N ASP A 206 12.75 4.23 -24.71
CA ASP A 206 12.96 2.80 -24.90
C ASP A 206 11.68 1.96 -24.67
N GLY A 207 10.55 2.61 -24.39
CA GLY A 207 9.24 1.97 -24.23
C GLY A 207 9.01 1.34 -22.87
N ARG A 208 9.81 1.65 -21.84
CA ARG A 208 9.63 1.23 -20.45
C ARG A 208 8.92 2.29 -19.60
N LEU A 209 8.41 1.88 -18.44
CA LEU A 209 7.75 2.76 -17.47
C LEU A 209 8.61 2.94 -16.22
N PHE A 210 8.73 4.19 -15.77
CA PHE A 210 9.45 4.53 -14.53
C PHE A 210 8.57 5.36 -13.60
N ASN A 211 8.50 4.99 -12.32
CA ASN A 211 7.95 5.82 -11.26
C ASN A 211 8.93 6.93 -10.90
N VAL A 212 8.72 8.09 -11.50
CA VAL A 212 9.54 9.29 -11.30
C VAL A 212 8.99 10.21 -10.20
N LYS A 213 7.96 9.77 -9.46
CA LYS A 213 7.30 10.52 -8.38
C LYS A 213 6.78 11.91 -8.80
N ARG A 214 6.54 12.10 -10.10
CA ARG A 214 5.94 13.31 -10.68
C ARG A 214 4.78 12.90 -11.57
N MET A 215 3.76 13.75 -11.64
CA MET A 215 2.61 13.51 -12.49
C MET A 215 2.97 13.79 -13.96
N SER A 216 2.78 12.80 -14.81
CA SER A 216 2.72 12.92 -16.27
C SER A 216 1.28 12.87 -16.73
N CYS A 217 0.97 13.55 -17.83
CA CYS A 217 -0.37 13.61 -18.40
C CYS A 217 -0.29 13.34 -19.90
N TYR A 218 -0.88 12.23 -20.32
CA TYR A 218 -0.95 11.81 -21.73
C TYR A 218 -2.37 12.05 -22.26
N THR A 219 -2.48 12.61 -23.47
CA THR A 219 -3.77 12.89 -24.13
C THR A 219 -3.86 12.34 -25.54
N ARG A 220 -2.72 12.05 -26.18
CA ARG A 220 -2.69 11.41 -27.49
C ARG A 220 -3.05 9.94 -27.39
N HIS A 221 -3.80 9.43 -28.36
CA HIS A 221 -4.35 8.09 -28.28
C HIS A 221 -3.29 6.99 -28.24
N ASP A 222 -2.25 7.11 -29.06
CA ASP A 222 -1.09 6.22 -29.11
C ASP A 222 -0.36 6.15 -27.76
N GLU A 223 -0.07 7.30 -27.15
CA GLU A 223 0.63 7.37 -25.86
C GLU A 223 -0.23 6.81 -24.72
N VAL A 224 -1.51 7.19 -24.68
CA VAL A 224 -2.47 6.73 -23.66
C VAL A 224 -2.60 5.21 -23.72
N ARG A 225 -2.80 4.65 -24.92
CA ARG A 225 -2.85 3.20 -25.14
C ARG A 225 -1.56 2.55 -24.65
N ARG A 226 -0.41 3.06 -25.06
CA ARG A 226 0.90 2.50 -24.69
C ARG A 226 1.12 2.45 -23.18
N VAL A 227 0.82 3.53 -22.48
CA VAL A 227 0.97 3.62 -21.02
C VAL A 227 0.02 2.65 -20.31
N VAL A 228 -1.23 2.55 -20.77
CA VAL A 228 -2.21 1.60 -20.21
C VAL A 228 -1.75 0.16 -20.43
N ASP A 229 -1.36 -0.20 -21.65
CA ASP A 229 -0.91 -1.56 -21.99
C ASP A 229 0.32 -1.98 -21.17
N LEU A 230 1.28 -1.06 -20.99
CA LEU A 230 2.48 -1.32 -20.18
C LEU A 230 2.16 -1.51 -18.70
N VAL A 231 1.21 -0.76 -18.13
CA VAL A 231 0.75 -1.01 -16.75
C VAL A 231 -0.01 -2.33 -16.65
N CYS A 232 -0.85 -2.66 -17.63
CA CYS A 232 -1.60 -3.92 -17.65
C CYS A 232 -0.68 -5.15 -17.78
N ALA A 233 0.43 -5.03 -18.53
CA ALA A 233 1.45 -6.07 -18.65
C ALA A 233 2.10 -6.45 -17.31
N GLN A 234 2.02 -5.58 -16.30
CA GLN A 234 2.50 -5.84 -14.94
C GLN A 234 1.41 -6.40 -14.02
N GLY A 235 0.23 -6.69 -14.56
CA GLY A 235 -0.97 -7.02 -13.80
C GLY A 235 -1.64 -5.75 -13.27
N ALA A 236 -2.83 -5.44 -13.79
CA ALA A 236 -3.60 -4.29 -13.36
C ALA A 236 -5.09 -4.61 -13.17
N TYR A 237 -5.74 -3.81 -12.33
CA TYR A 237 -7.19 -3.82 -12.18
C TYR A 237 -7.71 -2.39 -12.20
N ALA A 238 -8.99 -2.23 -12.56
CA ALA A 238 -9.65 -0.94 -12.56
C ALA A 238 -10.72 -0.84 -11.46
N GLU A 239 -10.87 0.37 -10.95
CA GLU A 239 -11.94 0.78 -10.05
C GLU A 239 -12.57 2.09 -10.52
N ALA A 240 -13.83 2.31 -10.20
CA ALA A 240 -14.52 3.55 -10.53
C ALA A 240 -13.87 4.74 -9.81
N TRP A 241 -13.75 5.86 -10.51
CA TRP A 241 -13.17 7.07 -9.94
C TRP A 241 -14.18 7.77 -9.03
N LEU A 242 -13.97 7.63 -7.71
CA LEU A 242 -14.79 8.29 -6.70
C LEU A 242 -14.53 9.81 -6.59
N PRO A 243 -15.57 10.65 -6.52
CA PRO A 243 -15.41 12.08 -6.27
C PRO A 243 -14.85 12.32 -4.87
N LYS A 244 -13.79 13.11 -4.79
CA LYS A 244 -13.17 13.51 -3.51
C LYS A 244 -13.94 14.68 -2.88
N PRO A 245 -14.05 14.76 -1.54
CA PRO A 245 -14.52 15.96 -0.87
C PRO A 245 -13.62 17.15 -1.22
N ARG A 246 -14.20 18.35 -1.17
CA ARG A 246 -13.51 19.61 -1.50
C ARG A 246 -13.33 20.45 -0.24
N HIS A 247 -12.20 21.14 -0.18
CA HIS A 247 -11.93 22.16 0.82
C HIS A 247 -11.25 23.34 0.13
N GLY A 248 -11.89 24.52 0.16
CA GLY A 248 -11.49 25.65 -0.67
C GLY A 248 -11.45 25.30 -2.17
N ALA A 249 -10.33 25.64 -2.82
CA ALA A 249 -10.12 25.32 -4.24
C ALA A 249 -9.72 23.86 -4.50
N GLY A 250 -9.23 23.14 -3.48
CA GLY A 250 -8.67 21.80 -3.61
C GLY A 250 -9.64 20.67 -3.26
N HIS A 251 -9.14 19.45 -3.35
CA HIS A 251 -9.79 18.22 -2.91
C HIS A 251 -8.84 17.39 -2.08
N PHE A 252 -9.37 16.48 -1.27
CA PHE A 252 -8.55 15.68 -0.37
C PHE A 252 -9.02 14.23 -0.29
N ASP A 253 -8.09 13.37 0.06
CA ASP A 253 -8.38 12.05 0.62
C ASP A 253 -7.83 11.98 2.05
N LEU A 254 -8.14 10.90 2.75
CA LEU A 254 -7.80 10.72 4.15
C LEU A 254 -6.88 9.52 4.28
N ARG A 255 -5.81 9.67 5.07
CA ARG A 255 -5.05 8.54 5.61
C ARG A 255 -5.51 8.30 7.04
N ALA A 256 -5.85 7.08 7.38
CA ALA A 256 -6.17 6.67 8.74
C ALA A 256 -5.34 5.44 9.11
N VAL A 257 -4.68 5.45 10.27
CA VAL A 257 -3.92 4.31 10.79
C VAL A 257 -4.67 3.72 11.96
N THR A 258 -4.97 2.43 11.89
CA THR A 258 -5.55 1.67 12.99
C THR A 258 -4.48 0.93 13.77
N PHE A 259 -4.64 0.91 15.08
CA PHE A 259 -3.84 0.15 16.05
C PHE A 259 -4.80 -0.72 16.88
N GLY A 260 -4.53 -2.02 17.00
CA GLY A 260 -5.44 -2.94 17.70
C GLY A 260 -6.87 -2.94 17.11
N GLY A 261 -7.02 -2.63 15.82
CA GLY A 261 -8.33 -2.48 15.17
C GLY A 261 -9.09 -1.18 15.48
N ARG A 262 -8.51 -0.24 16.24
CA ARG A 262 -9.07 1.07 16.56
C ARG A 262 -8.38 2.16 15.77
N VAL A 263 -9.10 3.16 15.29
CA VAL A 263 -8.48 4.30 14.59
C VAL A 263 -7.67 5.16 15.57
N ALA A 264 -6.47 5.56 15.19
CA ALA A 264 -5.63 6.44 16.00
C ALA A 264 -5.18 7.66 15.18
N HIS A 265 -4.23 7.47 14.27
CA HIS A 265 -3.69 8.55 13.45
C HIS A 265 -4.61 8.83 12.27
N ARG A 266 -4.92 10.09 12.02
CA ARG A 266 -5.72 10.52 10.87
C ARG A 266 -5.09 11.77 10.27
N VAL A 267 -4.96 11.84 8.95
CA VAL A 267 -4.48 13.04 8.24
C VAL A 267 -5.23 13.20 6.92
N ALA A 268 -5.65 14.41 6.61
CA ALA A 268 -6.18 14.76 5.31
C ALA A 268 -5.03 15.20 4.39
N ARG A 269 -4.98 14.66 3.17
CA ARG A 269 -3.99 15.03 2.15
C ARG A 269 -4.68 15.92 1.12
N LEU A 270 -4.54 17.23 1.28
CA LEU A 270 -5.14 18.23 0.40
C LEU A 270 -4.26 18.46 -0.83
N GLY A 271 -4.87 18.46 -2.01
CA GLY A 271 -4.17 18.71 -3.27
C GLY A 271 -5.09 19.22 -4.37
N GLN A 272 -4.45 19.64 -5.47
CA GLN A 272 -5.14 20.18 -6.66
C GLN A 272 -5.22 19.17 -7.81
N ARG A 273 -4.55 18.01 -7.70
CA ARG A 273 -4.41 17.00 -8.76
C ARG A 273 -5.24 15.74 -8.48
N PRO A 274 -5.75 15.04 -9.51
CA PRO A 274 -6.52 13.80 -9.37
C PRO A 274 -6.00 12.80 -8.32
N MET A 275 -4.69 12.58 -8.28
CA MET A 275 -4.03 11.78 -7.27
C MET A 275 -3.44 12.68 -6.18
N THR A 276 -3.81 12.40 -4.94
CA THR A 276 -3.29 12.99 -3.71
C THR A 276 -2.49 11.88 -3.04
N ASN A 277 -1.17 12.00 -3.02
CA ASN A 277 -0.28 11.03 -2.39
C ASN A 277 0.78 11.84 -1.62
N LEU A 278 1.25 11.34 -0.48
CA LEU A 278 2.27 11.98 0.35
C LEU A 278 3.59 12.24 -0.41
N HIS A 279 3.85 11.50 -1.49
CA HIS A 279 4.99 11.75 -2.37
C HIS A 279 4.78 12.89 -3.39
N LEU A 280 3.60 13.50 -3.43
CA LEU A 280 3.24 14.58 -4.35
C LEU A 280 3.08 15.93 -3.63
N ASP A 281 3.75 16.11 -2.50
CA ASP A 281 3.74 17.34 -1.69
C ASP A 281 2.33 17.84 -1.32
N SER A 282 1.39 16.90 -1.13
CA SER A 282 0.04 17.24 -0.66
C SER A 282 0.13 17.85 0.74
N GLU A 283 -0.60 18.94 0.94
CA GLU A 283 -0.68 19.59 2.25
C GLU A 283 -1.34 18.62 3.24
N ARG A 284 -0.76 18.51 4.43
CA ARG A 284 -1.27 17.68 5.51
C ARG A 284 -2.13 18.55 6.42
N VAL A 285 -3.43 18.25 6.45
CA VAL A 285 -4.41 19.00 7.22
C VAL A 285 -5.03 18.09 8.26
N ASP A 286 -5.37 18.65 9.41
CA ASP A 286 -6.12 17.95 10.44
C ASP A 286 -7.52 17.62 9.90
N PRO A 287 -7.91 16.32 9.85
CA PRO A 287 -9.24 15.93 9.43
C PRO A 287 -10.36 16.65 10.17
N ASP A 288 -10.16 17.01 11.44
CA ASP A 288 -11.18 17.67 12.25
C ASP A 288 -11.46 19.12 11.77
N ARG A 289 -10.56 19.69 10.96
CA ARG A 289 -10.72 21.02 10.33
C ARG A 289 -11.43 20.96 8.97
N VAL A 290 -11.51 19.79 8.34
CA VAL A 290 -12.00 19.64 6.95
C VAL A 290 -13.18 18.69 6.80
N LEU A 291 -13.46 17.86 7.82
CA LEU A 291 -14.58 16.93 7.85
C LEU A 291 -15.67 17.40 8.80
N ALA A 292 -16.92 17.25 8.36
CA ALA A 292 -18.09 17.37 9.23
C ALA A 292 -18.12 16.23 10.27
N PRO A 293 -18.81 16.39 11.42
CA PRO A 293 -18.88 15.35 12.45
C PRO A 293 -19.39 13.99 11.96
N GLU A 294 -20.37 14.00 11.04
CA GLU A 294 -20.89 12.78 10.40
C GLU A 294 -19.82 12.06 9.56
N ASP A 295 -18.99 12.81 8.84
CA ASP A 295 -17.90 12.27 8.03
C ASP A 295 -16.78 11.72 8.93
N GLN A 296 -16.47 12.39 10.03
CA GLN A 296 -15.49 11.88 11.01
C GLN A 296 -15.94 10.54 11.60
N THR A 297 -17.23 10.43 11.92
CA THR A 297 -17.83 9.18 12.42
C THR A 297 -17.77 8.09 11.36
N ALA A 298 -18.13 8.41 10.11
CA ALA A 298 -18.09 7.46 8.99
C ALA A 298 -16.66 6.97 8.69
N LEU A 299 -15.67 7.86 8.77
CA LEU A 299 -14.25 7.53 8.63
C LEU A 299 -13.82 6.51 9.67
N ALA A 300 -14.07 6.79 10.95
CA ALA A 300 -13.67 5.94 12.06
C ALA A 300 -14.35 4.56 11.94
N ALA A 301 -15.68 4.53 11.81
CA ALA A 301 -16.45 3.30 11.71
C ALA A 301 -16.02 2.42 10.52
N THR A 302 -15.72 3.04 9.37
CA THR A 302 -15.31 2.29 8.17
C THR A 302 -13.88 1.79 8.29
N ALA A 303 -12.95 2.58 8.83
CA ALA A 303 -11.57 2.14 9.05
C ALA A 303 -11.49 1.00 10.07
N GLU A 304 -12.24 1.07 11.17
CA GLU A 304 -12.31 0.01 12.18
C GLU A 304 -12.96 -1.26 11.62
N ARG A 305 -14.04 -1.13 10.82
CA ARG A 305 -14.64 -2.27 10.11
C ARG A 305 -13.67 -2.88 9.10
N ALA A 306 -12.93 -2.07 8.35
CA ALA A 306 -11.89 -2.55 7.43
C ALA A 306 -10.78 -3.31 8.18
N ALA A 307 -10.34 -2.80 9.32
CA ALA A 307 -9.38 -3.51 10.17
C ALA A 307 -9.93 -4.84 10.70
N SER A 308 -11.24 -4.97 10.92
CA SER A 308 -11.85 -6.24 11.36
C SER A 308 -11.78 -7.35 10.30
N VAL A 309 -11.57 -7.01 9.03
CA VAL A 309 -11.36 -7.99 7.93
C VAL A 309 -10.02 -8.72 8.09
N PHE A 310 -9.06 -8.09 8.74
CA PHE A 310 -7.71 -8.59 9.02
C PHE A 310 -7.50 -8.75 10.55
N PRO A 311 -8.17 -9.73 11.19
CA PRO A 311 -8.19 -9.88 12.64
C PRO A 311 -6.82 -10.19 13.26
N HIS A 312 -5.87 -10.72 12.49
CA HIS A 312 -4.51 -11.03 12.94
C HIS A 312 -3.50 -9.92 12.59
N SER A 313 -4.01 -8.74 12.24
CA SER A 313 -3.25 -7.53 11.94
C SER A 313 -3.61 -6.42 12.91
N ASN A 314 -2.58 -5.87 13.55
CA ASN A 314 -2.70 -4.86 14.58
C ASN A 314 -2.43 -3.46 14.06
N VAL A 315 -1.58 -3.29 13.04
CA VAL A 315 -1.21 -1.97 12.51
C VAL A 315 -1.53 -1.90 11.02
N ILE A 316 -2.53 -1.12 10.63
CA ILE A 316 -2.95 -1.01 9.22
C ILE A 316 -3.17 0.46 8.88
N GLY A 317 -2.57 0.90 7.78
CA GLY A 317 -2.84 2.21 7.19
C GLY A 317 -3.92 2.11 6.12
N PHE A 318 -4.90 2.99 6.11
CA PHE A 318 -5.97 3.02 5.11
C PHE A 318 -5.96 4.34 4.36
N ASP A 319 -6.08 4.28 3.04
CA ASP A 319 -6.52 5.41 2.22
C ASP A 319 -8.04 5.38 2.11
N LEU A 320 -8.70 6.50 2.41
CA LEU A 320 -10.16 6.63 2.34
C LEU A 320 -10.59 7.89 1.61
N VAL A 321 -11.76 7.83 1.00
CA VAL A 321 -12.54 9.00 0.61
C VAL A 321 -13.80 9.03 1.44
N VAL A 322 -14.10 10.21 2.01
CA VAL A 322 -15.23 10.41 2.91
C VAL A 322 -16.03 11.62 2.46
N ARG A 323 -17.35 11.47 2.37
CA ARG A 323 -18.27 12.54 1.96
C ARG A 323 -19.71 12.17 2.34
N GLN A 324 -20.44 13.12 2.89
CA GLN A 324 -21.89 12.99 3.18
C GLN A 324 -22.20 11.78 4.08
N GLY A 325 -21.45 11.62 5.17
CA GLY A 325 -21.61 10.53 6.15
C GLY A 325 -21.24 9.15 5.60
N GLN A 326 -20.56 9.08 4.46
CA GLN A 326 -20.13 7.82 3.84
C GLN A 326 -18.62 7.83 3.63
N ALA A 327 -17.94 6.78 4.09
CA ALA A 327 -16.54 6.52 3.80
C ALA A 327 -16.39 5.30 2.89
N ARG A 328 -15.40 5.33 2.00
CA ARG A 328 -15.01 4.20 1.15
C ARG A 328 -13.49 4.00 1.25
N VAL A 329 -13.07 2.75 1.43
CA VAL A 329 -11.65 2.37 1.45
C VAL A 329 -11.11 2.30 0.03
N LEU A 330 -9.98 2.95 -0.22
CA LEU A 330 -9.26 2.98 -1.50
C LEU A 330 -8.06 2.04 -1.52
N GLU A 331 -7.41 1.84 -0.38
CA GLU A 331 -6.24 0.98 -0.22
C GLU A 331 -6.03 0.65 1.27
N ALA A 332 -5.50 -0.53 1.57
CA ALA A 332 -4.99 -0.92 2.88
C ALA A 332 -3.48 -1.19 2.81
N ASN A 333 -2.73 -0.71 3.79
CA ASN A 333 -1.29 -0.85 3.90
C ASN A 333 -0.94 -1.61 5.18
N ALA A 334 -0.47 -2.84 5.01
CA ALA A 334 -0.13 -3.76 6.10
C ALA A 334 1.03 -3.29 6.99
N PHE A 335 1.82 -2.32 6.53
CA PHE A 335 3.00 -1.85 7.26
C PHE A 335 2.68 -0.62 8.11
N GLY A 336 1.40 -0.23 8.24
CA GLY A 336 1.01 1.07 8.76
C GLY A 336 1.52 2.20 7.88
N ASP A 337 1.74 3.36 8.48
CA ASP A 337 2.15 4.54 7.72
C ASP A 337 3.35 5.29 8.25
N LEU A 338 4.05 5.89 7.29
CA LEU A 338 5.08 6.87 7.54
C LEU A 338 4.42 8.25 7.49
N LEU A 339 4.12 8.82 8.67
CA LEU A 339 3.55 10.16 8.83
C LEU A 339 4.52 11.09 9.62
N PRO A 340 5.68 11.48 9.06
CA PRO A 340 6.70 12.19 9.82
C PRO A 340 6.19 13.54 10.34
N GLY A 341 6.37 13.80 11.64
CA GLY A 341 5.93 15.05 12.28
C GLY A 341 4.41 15.17 12.48
N TRP A 342 3.64 14.13 12.17
CA TRP A 342 2.20 14.08 12.48
C TRP A 342 2.01 13.29 13.76
N LEU A 343 1.39 13.93 14.76
CA LEU A 343 1.25 13.35 16.10
C LEU A 343 -0.21 13.09 16.43
N TRP A 344 -0.44 11.98 17.11
CA TRP A 344 -1.70 11.66 17.77
C TRP A 344 -1.41 11.36 19.24
N GLN A 345 -2.06 12.09 20.15
CA GLN A 345 -1.79 12.02 21.60
C GLN A 345 -0.30 12.20 21.94
N GLY A 346 0.37 13.12 21.23
CA GLY A 346 1.80 13.41 21.41
C GLY A 346 2.76 12.35 20.88
N LYS A 347 2.28 11.30 20.21
CA LYS A 347 3.10 10.21 19.66
C LYS A 347 2.98 10.19 18.13
N ASP A 348 4.06 9.81 17.45
CA ASP A 348 4.00 9.46 16.03
C ASP A 348 3.50 8.01 15.84
N THR A 349 3.36 7.56 14.59
CA THR A 349 2.89 6.21 14.27
C THR A 349 3.80 5.10 14.82
N TYR A 350 5.10 5.35 14.97
CA TYR A 350 6.05 4.35 15.47
C TYR A 350 5.98 4.23 17.00
N ALA A 351 5.96 5.37 17.71
CA ALA A 351 5.79 5.41 19.15
C ALA A 351 4.44 4.87 19.59
N THR A 352 3.37 5.10 18.80
CA THR A 352 2.07 4.44 19.05
C THR A 352 2.17 2.92 18.93
N ALA A 353 2.95 2.37 17.99
CA ALA A 353 3.12 0.92 17.84
C ALA A 353 3.72 0.24 19.08
N PHE A 354 4.53 0.97 19.86
CA PHE A 354 5.11 0.47 21.11
C PHE A 354 4.19 0.64 22.33
N GLY A 355 3.14 1.44 22.23
CA GLY A 355 2.23 1.75 23.34
C GLY A 355 1.28 0.61 23.72
N ASP A 356 0.66 0.78 24.89
CA ASP A 356 -0.45 -0.06 25.32
C ASP A 356 -1.68 0.17 24.43
N GLY A 357 -2.43 -0.90 24.14
CA GLY A 357 -3.57 -0.86 23.21
C GLY A 357 -3.19 -0.86 21.72
N ALA A 358 -1.90 -0.93 21.38
CA ALA A 358 -1.45 -1.08 19.99
C ALA A 358 -1.78 -2.45 19.37
N MET A 359 -2.13 -3.41 20.23
CA MET A 359 -2.38 -4.81 19.92
C MET A 359 -3.79 -5.18 20.40
N ARG A 360 -4.46 -6.09 19.69
CA ARG A 360 -5.73 -6.70 20.13
C ARG A 360 -5.54 -7.72 21.25
#